data_AF-A0A2E0M3S8-F1
#
_entry.id   AF-A0A2E0M3S8-F1
#
_cell.length_a   1.000
_cell.length_b   1.000
_cell.length_c   1.000
_cell.angle_alpha   90.00
_cell.angle_beta   90.00
_cell.angle_gamma   90.00
#
_symmetry.space_group_name_H-M   'P 1'
#
loop_
_entity.id
_entity.type
_entity.pdbx_description
1 polymer ?
#
loop_
_entity_poly.entity_id
_entity_poly.type
_entity_poly.pdbx_seq_one_letter_code
_entity_poly.pdbx_strand_id
1 'polypeptide(L)'
;MIFRSQVTAVTSMANLINGLGGVAGFGYGTLGRVDDRSSMAIDLTPIAPNGLKYNNTLYYSLFVNANGSVTFQEPRPDYTPEPLGDNLANPEITPFFADVDTRLAAGITDRGPGTVAASPGGTSTGSNQIWFDYDVPGTRFIVTWDDVGYFFNNSGKVNAFQLIIDAKGGQNFDFEFRYEAINWTTGDASGGVDGLGGTLARAGYATGRPDGFLELVASGNQENLLNLDSDPGNFGELGVWRFSVRDGAVETLDDRIEGTEGSDFIEGGAGSDTIFGGGGADIIYGNTREDMIYGNAGNDQLFGGQQDDTIFGGQGSDVLFGGSEDDFLFGNKENDALFAGDGDDTLHGGQGTDTLIGGSGADVFMPSIDIDIIADFELGVDVIMTNGLSLPDLFRLISAGPTGETLVQFDNGGGFLIENVAYQDASILMFV
;
A
#
# COMPACT_ATOMS: atom_id res chain seq x y z
N MET A 1 12.73 -25.57 8.80
CA MET A 1 11.99 -26.48 7.90
C MET A 1 10.74 -25.72 7.51
N ILE A 2 10.75 -25.16 6.30
CA ILE A 2 9.73 -24.22 5.82
C ILE A 2 8.46 -25.03 5.57
N PHE A 3 7.48 -24.92 6.46
CA PHE A 3 6.13 -25.42 6.18
C PHE A 3 5.33 -24.25 5.62
N ARG A 4 5.38 -24.13 4.28
CA ARG A 4 4.37 -23.38 3.54
C ARG A 4 3.05 -24.11 3.77
N SER A 5 2.17 -23.51 4.58
CA SER A 5 0.78 -23.91 4.62
C SER A 5 0.23 -23.69 3.22
N GLN A 6 -0.12 -24.79 2.53
CA GLN A 6 -0.99 -24.68 1.38
C GLN A 6 -2.31 -24.09 1.87
N VAL A 7 -2.50 -22.80 1.59
CA VAL A 7 -3.82 -22.20 1.56
C VAL A 7 -4.65 -23.07 0.62
N THR A 8 -5.49 -23.90 1.23
CA THR A 8 -6.44 -24.72 0.50
C THR A 8 -7.53 -23.76 0.07
N ALA A 9 -7.51 -23.43 -1.22
CA ALA A 9 -8.41 -22.55 -1.95
C ALA A 9 -9.78 -22.30 -1.32
N VAL A 10 -10.07 -21.03 -1.03
CA VAL A 10 -11.41 -20.46 -1.24
C VAL A 10 -11.28 -19.39 -2.31
N THR A 11 -11.95 -19.68 -3.41
CA THR A 11 -12.10 -18.87 -4.63
C THR A 11 -12.83 -17.56 -4.35
N SER A 12 -12.12 -16.44 -4.33
CA SER A 12 -12.62 -15.19 -4.89
C SER A 12 -11.54 -14.63 -5.80
N MET A 13 -11.45 -15.22 -6.98
CA MET A 13 -10.62 -14.72 -8.07
C MET A 13 -11.20 -13.35 -8.43
N ALA A 14 -10.43 -12.26 -8.31
CA ALA A 14 -10.93 -10.94 -8.66
C ALA A 14 -11.55 -10.99 -10.06
N ASN A 15 -12.84 -10.66 -10.12
CA ASN A 15 -13.56 -10.60 -11.37
C ASN A 15 -13.31 -9.21 -11.97
N LEU A 16 -13.15 -9.17 -13.30
CA LEU A 16 -13.35 -7.94 -14.04
C LEU A 16 -14.74 -7.36 -13.72
N ILE A 17 -14.84 -6.04 -13.64
CA ILE A 17 -16.13 -5.37 -13.54
C ILE A 17 -16.89 -5.64 -14.85
N ASN A 18 -18.01 -6.36 -14.74
CA ASN A 18 -18.95 -6.66 -15.82
C ASN A 18 -20.32 -6.02 -15.51
N GLY A 19 -21.25 -6.02 -16.46
CA GLY A 19 -22.58 -5.44 -16.33
C GLY A 19 -22.67 -3.97 -16.73
N LEU A 20 -21.62 -3.42 -17.37
CA LEU A 20 -21.59 -2.06 -17.91
C LEU A 20 -22.46 -1.91 -19.16
N GLY A 21 -22.94 -3.03 -19.72
CA GLY A 21 -23.74 -3.07 -20.94
C GLY A 21 -22.90 -3.44 -22.17
N GLY A 22 -23.45 -3.23 -23.36
CA GLY A 22 -22.85 -3.71 -24.60
C GLY A 22 -22.91 -5.23 -24.76
N VAL A 23 -22.30 -5.74 -25.84
CA VAL A 23 -22.41 -7.17 -26.21
C VAL A 23 -21.57 -8.06 -25.29
N ALA A 24 -20.44 -7.57 -24.80
CA ALA A 24 -19.54 -8.28 -23.90
C ALA A 24 -19.76 -7.94 -22.41
N GLY A 25 -20.65 -7.00 -22.08
CA GLY A 25 -20.89 -6.60 -20.69
C GLY A 25 -19.80 -5.70 -20.07
N PHE A 26 -18.71 -5.44 -20.80
CA PHE A 26 -17.63 -4.50 -20.44
C PHE A 26 -17.82 -3.08 -21.01
N GLY A 27 -18.97 -2.82 -21.63
CA GLY A 27 -19.34 -1.52 -22.17
C GLY A 27 -19.55 -1.49 -23.69
N TYR A 28 -19.78 -0.30 -24.22
CA TYR A 28 -20.16 -0.10 -25.63
C TYR A 28 -19.00 0.32 -26.55
N GLY A 29 -17.92 0.86 -26.00
CA GLY A 29 -16.74 1.28 -26.75
C GLY A 29 -15.85 0.09 -27.11
N THR A 30 -15.28 0.09 -28.33
CA THR A 30 -14.27 -0.89 -28.75
C THR A 30 -13.14 -0.22 -29.52
N LEU A 31 -11.92 -0.74 -29.39
CA LEU A 31 -10.79 -0.37 -30.23
C LEU A 31 -10.66 -1.33 -31.43
N GLY A 32 -10.20 -0.80 -32.56
CA GLY A 32 -10.04 -1.56 -33.80
C GLY A 32 -8.95 -2.64 -33.72
N ARG A 33 -9.22 -3.82 -34.29
CA ARG A 33 -8.38 -5.04 -34.22
C ARG A 33 -7.13 -5.04 -35.11
N VAL A 34 -6.74 -3.90 -35.67
CA VAL A 34 -5.66 -3.83 -36.65
C VAL A 34 -4.39 -3.40 -35.94
N ASP A 35 -3.70 -4.38 -35.34
CA ASP A 35 -2.33 -4.23 -34.84
C ASP A 35 -2.19 -2.96 -33.99
N ASP A 36 -2.98 -2.88 -32.89
CA ASP A 36 -2.92 -2.08 -31.64
C ASP A 36 -2.00 -0.83 -31.49
N ARG A 37 -1.58 -0.25 -32.61
CA ARG A 37 -1.18 1.13 -32.86
C ARG A 37 -2.41 2.02 -32.76
N SER A 38 -3.16 1.91 -31.66
CA SER A 38 -4.27 2.81 -31.40
C SER A 38 -3.71 4.20 -31.15
N SER A 39 -3.57 4.96 -32.24
CA SER A 39 -3.42 6.42 -32.22
C SER A 39 -4.72 7.13 -31.85
N MET A 40 -5.77 6.36 -31.51
CA MET A 40 -7.02 6.92 -31.02
C MET A 40 -6.82 7.47 -29.62
N ALA A 41 -6.93 8.78 -29.49
CA ALA A 41 -7.09 9.44 -28.20
C ALA A 41 -8.50 9.15 -27.66
N ILE A 42 -8.58 8.50 -26.50
CA ILE A 42 -9.82 8.30 -25.77
C ILE A 42 -10.05 9.50 -24.87
N ASP A 43 -11.19 10.17 -25.03
CA ASP A 43 -11.55 11.39 -24.32
C ASP A 43 -11.86 11.11 -22.84
N LEU A 44 -11.21 11.80 -21.91
CA LEU A 44 -11.44 11.67 -20.46
C LEU A 44 -12.31 12.81 -19.91
N THR A 45 -12.67 13.80 -20.72
CA THR A 45 -13.56 14.90 -20.30
C THR A 45 -14.94 14.47 -19.78
N PRO A 46 -15.51 13.31 -20.18
CA PRO A 46 -16.75 12.81 -19.58
C PRO A 46 -16.63 12.52 -18.07
N ILE A 47 -15.43 12.15 -17.59
CA ILE A 47 -15.17 11.86 -16.17
C ILE A 47 -14.41 12.96 -15.45
N ALA A 48 -13.67 13.77 -16.20
CA ALA A 48 -12.80 14.82 -15.69
C ALA A 48 -12.82 16.04 -16.64
N PRO A 49 -13.88 16.88 -16.59
CA PRO A 49 -14.02 18.01 -17.51
C PRO A 49 -12.91 19.05 -17.37
N ASN A 50 -12.24 19.11 -16.21
CA ASN A 50 -11.11 20.00 -15.93
C ASN A 50 -9.74 19.32 -16.09
N GLY A 51 -9.72 18.10 -16.64
CA GLY A 51 -8.54 17.28 -16.81
C GLY A 51 -8.11 16.56 -15.54
N LEU A 52 -7.26 15.55 -15.73
CA LEU A 52 -6.56 14.81 -14.70
C LEU A 52 -5.14 15.38 -14.57
N LYS A 53 -4.72 15.73 -13.36
CA LYS A 53 -3.39 16.32 -13.12
C LYS A 53 -2.38 15.22 -12.81
N TYR A 54 -1.40 15.03 -13.67
CA TYR A 54 -0.29 14.10 -13.45
C TYR A 54 1.04 14.81 -13.71
N ASN A 55 1.95 14.81 -12.73
CA ASN A 55 3.26 15.47 -12.78
C ASN A 55 3.14 16.93 -13.26
N ASN A 56 2.27 17.70 -12.61
CA ASN A 56 1.95 19.10 -12.92
C ASN A 56 1.39 19.39 -14.32
N THR A 57 1.04 18.36 -15.09
CA THR A 57 0.43 18.49 -16.42
C THR A 57 -1.02 18.02 -16.38
N LEU A 58 -1.89 18.70 -17.13
CA LEU A 58 -3.31 18.32 -17.25
C LEU A 58 -3.54 17.49 -18.50
N TYR A 59 -4.17 16.35 -18.30
CA TYR A 59 -4.50 15.41 -19.36
C TYR A 59 -6.02 15.29 -19.51
N TYR A 60 -6.45 15.32 -20.76
CA TYR A 60 -7.87 15.26 -21.16
C TYR A 60 -8.18 14.02 -21.99
N SER A 61 -7.17 13.20 -22.25
CA SER A 61 -7.28 11.98 -23.03
C SER A 61 -6.20 11.00 -22.64
N LEU A 62 -6.37 9.76 -23.07
CA LEU A 62 -5.35 8.72 -23.00
C LEU A 62 -5.27 7.93 -24.32
N PHE A 63 -4.20 7.16 -24.48
CA PHE A 63 -3.95 6.27 -25.60
C PHE A 63 -3.72 4.87 -25.07
N VAL A 64 -4.36 3.88 -25.68
CA VAL A 64 -4.06 2.46 -25.43
C VAL A 64 -3.00 2.03 -26.46
N ASN A 65 -1.87 1.53 -25.98
CA ASN A 65 -0.72 1.18 -26.82
C ASN A 65 -0.68 -0.32 -27.13
N ALA A 66 0.15 -0.68 -28.11
CA ALA A 66 0.28 -2.05 -28.61
C ALA A 66 0.82 -3.06 -27.58
N ASN A 67 1.62 -2.58 -26.64
CA ASN A 67 2.14 -3.41 -25.55
C ASN A 67 1.16 -3.53 -24.36
N GLY A 68 -0.10 -3.10 -24.51
CA GLY A 68 -1.09 -3.10 -23.43
C GLY A 68 -0.99 -1.91 -22.45
N SER A 69 0.01 -1.04 -22.60
CA SER A 69 0.15 0.14 -21.75
C SER A 69 -0.82 1.26 -22.13
N VAL A 70 -0.99 2.21 -21.21
CA VAL A 70 -1.77 3.43 -21.42
C VAL A 70 -0.89 4.65 -21.22
N THR A 71 -0.88 5.58 -22.19
CA THR A 71 -0.16 6.87 -22.10
C THR A 71 -1.10 8.06 -22.17
N PHE A 72 -0.74 9.18 -21.55
CA PHE A 72 -1.62 10.35 -21.47
C PHE A 72 -1.33 11.46 -22.50
N GLN A 73 -0.08 11.57 -22.98
CA GLN A 73 0.33 12.67 -23.87
C GLN A 73 0.27 12.30 -25.35
N GLU A 74 0.90 11.19 -25.73
CA GLU A 74 1.01 10.71 -27.11
C GLU A 74 1.09 9.18 -27.13
N PRO A 75 0.67 8.52 -28.23
CA PRO A 75 0.80 7.07 -28.37
C PRO A 75 2.27 6.68 -28.52
N ARG A 76 2.63 5.49 -28.03
CA ARG A 76 3.99 4.95 -28.18
C ARG A 76 4.28 4.52 -29.64
N PRO A 77 5.42 4.93 -30.23
CA PRO A 77 5.63 4.81 -31.67
C PRO A 77 5.93 3.41 -32.22
N ASP A 78 6.48 2.43 -31.47
CA ASP A 78 6.70 1.06 -31.95
C ASP A 78 7.09 0.06 -30.83
N TYR A 79 7.09 -1.24 -31.17
CA TYR A 79 7.42 -2.41 -30.35
C TYR A 79 8.83 -2.35 -29.77
N THR A 80 8.97 -1.81 -28.56
CA THR A 80 10.04 -2.22 -27.66
C THR A 80 9.48 -2.26 -26.26
N PRO A 81 9.50 -3.42 -25.59
CA PRO A 81 9.39 -3.44 -24.15
C PRO A 81 10.66 -2.81 -23.54
N GLU A 82 10.80 -1.50 -23.66
CA GLU A 82 11.77 -0.74 -22.86
C GLU A 82 11.30 -0.76 -21.41
N PRO A 83 12.14 -1.11 -20.43
CA PRO A 83 11.79 -1.00 -19.02
C PRO A 83 11.08 0.33 -18.71
N LEU A 84 10.07 0.30 -17.84
CA LEU A 84 9.64 1.53 -17.18
C LEU A 84 10.88 2.10 -16.50
N GLY A 85 11.26 3.31 -16.88
CA GLY A 85 12.54 3.87 -16.48
C GLY A 85 12.63 5.35 -16.75
N ASP A 86 13.78 5.91 -16.42
CA ASP A 86 14.10 7.33 -16.46
C ASP A 86 13.99 8.00 -17.85
N ASN A 87 13.90 7.21 -18.91
CA ASN A 87 13.82 7.67 -20.30
C ASN A 87 12.38 7.93 -20.80
N LEU A 88 11.37 7.73 -19.95
CA LEU A 88 9.99 8.04 -20.31
C LEU A 88 9.69 9.49 -19.97
N ALA A 89 9.55 10.32 -21.01
CA ALA A 89 9.21 11.73 -20.87
C ALA A 89 7.72 11.99 -20.61
N ASN A 90 6.89 10.94 -20.65
CA ASN A 90 5.43 11.02 -20.59
C ASN A 90 4.88 10.08 -19.51
N PRO A 91 3.79 10.45 -18.81
CA PRO A 91 3.17 9.53 -17.88
C PRO A 91 2.54 8.33 -18.58
N GLU A 92 2.77 7.16 -17.99
CA GLU A 92 2.35 5.88 -18.52
C GLU A 92 1.91 4.96 -17.39
N ILE A 93 0.91 4.13 -17.68
CA ILE A 93 0.47 3.06 -16.80
C ILE A 93 0.53 1.78 -17.59
N THR A 94 1.32 0.85 -17.08
CA THR A 94 1.47 -0.47 -17.66
C THR A 94 0.74 -1.42 -16.73
N PRO A 95 -0.52 -1.78 -17.01
CA PRO A 95 -1.12 -2.93 -16.35
C PRO A 95 -0.35 -4.22 -16.67
N PHE A 96 0.29 -4.24 -17.84
CA PHE A 96 1.10 -5.34 -18.34
C PHE A 96 2.08 -4.82 -19.41
N PHE A 97 3.12 -5.61 -19.72
CA PHE A 97 4.19 -5.19 -20.62
C PHE A 97 4.59 -6.26 -21.64
N ALA A 98 3.66 -6.64 -22.52
CA ALA A 98 3.94 -7.51 -23.67
C ALA A 98 3.00 -7.19 -24.85
N ASP A 99 3.28 -7.70 -26.05
CA ASP A 99 2.40 -7.55 -27.23
C ASP A 99 0.97 -7.98 -26.89
N VAL A 100 0.01 -7.07 -27.00
CA VAL A 100 -1.40 -7.35 -26.75
C VAL A 100 -2.09 -7.65 -28.07
N ASP A 101 -1.84 -8.87 -28.55
CA ASP A 101 -2.28 -9.26 -29.87
C ASP A 101 -3.78 -9.61 -29.88
N THR A 102 -4.57 -8.76 -30.52
CA THR A 102 -5.98 -9.03 -30.87
C THR A 102 -6.14 -9.63 -32.28
N ARG A 103 -5.05 -9.81 -33.05
CA ARG A 103 -5.05 -10.35 -34.42
C ARG A 103 -5.37 -11.84 -34.39
N LEU A 104 -6.08 -12.28 -35.42
CA LEU A 104 -6.30 -13.69 -35.69
C LEU A 104 -5.17 -14.23 -36.58
N ALA A 105 -4.88 -15.53 -36.50
CA ALA A 105 -3.96 -16.18 -37.40
C ALA A 105 -4.31 -15.90 -38.88
N ALA A 106 -3.28 -15.74 -39.71
CA ALA A 106 -3.43 -15.35 -41.12
C ALA A 106 -4.50 -16.19 -41.83
N GLY A 107 -5.56 -15.52 -42.32
CA GLY A 107 -6.67 -16.15 -43.05
C GLY A 107 -7.98 -16.28 -42.26
N ILE A 108 -8.04 -15.91 -40.98
CA ILE A 108 -9.29 -15.76 -40.23
C ILE A 108 -9.59 -14.27 -40.08
N THR A 109 -10.71 -13.81 -40.64
CA THR A 109 -11.04 -12.37 -40.72
C THR A 109 -11.91 -11.87 -39.57
N ASP A 110 -12.57 -12.77 -38.85
CA ASP A 110 -13.32 -12.44 -37.64
C ASP A 110 -13.59 -13.72 -36.85
N ARG A 111 -13.59 -13.58 -35.53
CA ARG A 111 -14.08 -14.62 -34.64
C ARG A 111 -15.23 -14.07 -33.76
N GLY A 112 -15.36 -12.76 -33.52
CA GLY A 112 -16.47 -12.21 -32.73
C GLY A 112 -16.50 -12.69 -31.26
N PRO A 113 -17.35 -12.10 -30.41
CA PRO A 113 -17.52 -12.54 -29.02
C PRO A 113 -17.83 -14.04 -28.90
N GLY A 114 -17.17 -14.76 -27.99
CA GLY A 114 -17.45 -16.17 -27.66
C GLY A 114 -16.76 -17.21 -28.56
N THR A 115 -15.65 -16.85 -29.23
CA THR A 115 -14.95 -17.74 -30.18
C THR A 115 -13.51 -18.08 -29.82
N VAL A 116 -13.04 -17.46 -28.74
CA VAL A 116 -11.94 -17.95 -27.94
C VAL A 116 -12.54 -18.46 -26.63
N ALA A 117 -11.92 -19.48 -26.04
CA ALA A 117 -12.33 -19.90 -24.70
C ALA A 117 -12.06 -18.74 -23.73
N ALA A 118 -13.02 -18.43 -22.87
CA ALA A 118 -12.84 -17.44 -21.83
C ALA A 118 -11.60 -17.77 -21.00
N SER A 119 -10.82 -16.76 -20.64
CA SER A 119 -9.76 -16.87 -19.66
C SER A 119 -10.29 -17.58 -18.41
N PRO A 120 -9.58 -18.60 -17.89
CA PRO A 120 -9.92 -19.18 -16.61
C PRO A 120 -9.89 -18.08 -15.54
N GLY A 121 -10.84 -18.10 -14.62
CA GLY A 121 -10.72 -17.30 -13.41
C GLY A 121 -11.76 -16.22 -13.19
N GLY A 122 -12.67 -15.94 -14.14
CA GLY A 122 -13.66 -14.89 -13.89
C GLY A 122 -14.81 -14.77 -14.89
N THR A 123 -15.10 -13.53 -15.28
CA THR A 123 -16.26 -13.06 -16.06
C THR A 123 -15.93 -12.70 -17.51
N SER A 124 -14.70 -12.97 -17.97
CA SER A 124 -14.30 -12.87 -19.38
C SER A 124 -15.34 -13.51 -20.32
N THR A 125 -15.46 -12.93 -21.53
CA THR A 125 -16.51 -13.32 -22.50
C THR A 125 -16.00 -14.07 -23.74
N GLY A 126 -14.71 -14.36 -23.82
CA GLY A 126 -14.09 -14.98 -24.98
C GLY A 126 -13.98 -14.03 -26.19
N SER A 127 -13.91 -12.70 -25.99
CA SER A 127 -14.12 -11.72 -27.07
C SER A 127 -12.88 -11.39 -27.90
N ASN A 128 -11.68 -11.50 -27.34
CA ASN A 128 -10.41 -11.14 -27.98
C ASN A 128 -10.44 -9.68 -28.49
N GLN A 129 -10.86 -8.76 -27.62
CA GLN A 129 -11.04 -7.34 -27.92
C GLN A 129 -10.65 -6.44 -26.75
N ILE A 130 -10.37 -5.18 -27.09
CA ILE A 130 -10.22 -4.10 -26.12
C ILE A 130 -11.52 -3.30 -26.10
N TRP A 131 -12.16 -3.26 -24.93
CA TRP A 131 -13.38 -2.53 -24.65
C TRP A 131 -13.08 -1.31 -23.80
N PHE A 132 -13.89 -0.26 -23.91
CA PHE A 132 -13.86 0.83 -22.95
C PHE A 132 -15.25 1.40 -22.69
N ASP A 133 -15.43 1.97 -21.51
CA ASP A 133 -16.68 2.61 -21.11
C ASP A 133 -16.48 3.72 -20.09
N TYR A 134 -17.54 4.50 -19.90
CA TYR A 134 -17.68 5.48 -18.84
C TYR A 134 -18.85 5.08 -17.95
N ASP A 135 -18.67 5.05 -16.63
CA ASP A 135 -19.78 4.77 -15.71
C ASP A 135 -20.77 5.94 -15.67
N VAL A 136 -22.01 5.67 -15.28
CA VAL A 136 -23.04 6.64 -14.93
C VAL A 136 -23.15 6.65 -13.40
N PRO A 137 -22.27 7.42 -12.74
CA PRO A 137 -22.49 8.86 -12.59
C PRO A 137 -21.44 9.77 -13.28
N GLY A 138 -20.61 9.27 -14.19
CA GLY A 138 -19.66 10.08 -14.95
C GLY A 138 -18.40 10.45 -14.18
N THR A 139 -17.91 9.57 -13.32
CA THR A 139 -16.63 9.75 -12.60
C THR A 139 -15.61 8.67 -12.93
N ARG A 140 -16.03 7.58 -13.57
CA ARG A 140 -15.21 6.40 -13.80
C ARG A 140 -15.04 6.13 -15.28
N PHE A 141 -13.80 5.90 -15.69
CA PHE A 141 -13.44 5.36 -17.00
C PHE A 141 -12.88 3.96 -16.80
N ILE A 142 -13.25 3.03 -17.68
CA ILE A 142 -12.80 1.65 -17.63
C ILE A 142 -12.31 1.27 -19.02
N VAL A 143 -11.14 0.65 -19.09
CA VAL A 143 -10.67 -0.07 -20.28
C VAL A 143 -10.43 -1.53 -19.91
N THR A 144 -10.93 -2.44 -20.75
CA THR A 144 -10.85 -3.89 -20.56
C THR A 144 -10.15 -4.52 -21.75
N TRP A 145 -9.11 -5.31 -21.49
CA TRP A 145 -8.53 -6.23 -22.45
C TRP A 145 -9.12 -7.61 -22.16
N ASP A 146 -10.04 -8.08 -23.01
CA ASP A 146 -10.76 -9.34 -22.82
C ASP A 146 -10.22 -10.40 -23.77
N ASP A 147 -9.64 -11.46 -23.19
CA ASP A 147 -9.07 -12.62 -23.87
C ASP A 147 -8.00 -12.31 -24.92
N VAL A 148 -7.10 -11.41 -24.58
CA VAL A 148 -6.00 -11.00 -25.46
C VAL A 148 -4.82 -11.98 -25.37
N GLY A 149 -4.13 -12.19 -26.49
CA GLY A 149 -3.05 -13.17 -26.65
C GLY A 149 -1.64 -12.55 -26.84
N TYR A 150 -0.58 -13.36 -26.70
CA TYR A 150 0.83 -12.88 -26.80
C TYR A 150 1.31 -12.76 -28.24
N PHE A 151 0.64 -13.45 -29.15
CA PHE A 151 0.94 -13.52 -30.57
C PHE A 151 -0.24 -14.25 -31.24
N PHE A 152 -0.47 -13.96 -32.52
CA PHE A 152 -1.52 -14.56 -33.34
C PHE A 152 -1.56 -16.11 -33.38
N ASN A 153 -0.46 -16.80 -33.00
CA ASN A 153 -0.34 -18.27 -33.05
C ASN A 153 -0.63 -19.00 -31.73
N ASN A 154 -0.77 -18.29 -30.60
CA ASN A 154 -0.93 -18.90 -29.27
C ASN A 154 -2.32 -18.66 -28.67
N SER A 155 -3.37 -18.96 -29.45
CA SER A 155 -4.79 -18.73 -29.09
C SER A 155 -5.33 -19.60 -27.94
N GLY A 156 -4.50 -20.39 -27.27
CA GLY A 156 -4.87 -21.22 -26.12
C GLY A 156 -4.47 -20.63 -24.76
N LYS A 157 -3.78 -19.47 -24.76
CA LYS A 157 -3.27 -18.79 -23.56
C LYS A 157 -3.70 -17.33 -23.57
N VAL A 158 -4.99 -17.10 -23.37
CA VAL A 158 -5.58 -15.75 -23.33
C VAL A 158 -5.69 -15.23 -21.90
N ASN A 159 -5.55 -13.92 -21.72
CA ASN A 159 -5.76 -13.25 -20.43
C ASN A 159 -6.84 -12.18 -20.54
N ALA A 160 -7.42 -11.85 -19.39
CA ALA A 160 -8.37 -10.76 -19.25
C ALA A 160 -7.98 -9.84 -18.08
N PHE A 161 -7.92 -8.53 -18.35
CA PHE A 161 -7.55 -7.52 -17.36
C PHE A 161 -8.20 -6.16 -17.64
N GLN A 162 -8.24 -5.30 -16.63
CA GLN A 162 -8.87 -3.98 -16.65
C GLN A 162 -7.97 -2.92 -16.04
N LEU A 163 -8.00 -1.72 -16.63
CA LEU A 163 -7.56 -0.50 -15.97
C LEU A 163 -8.76 0.41 -15.79
N ILE A 164 -8.91 0.90 -14.57
CA ILE A 164 -10.00 1.76 -14.13
C ILE A 164 -9.39 3.08 -13.66
N ILE A 165 -10.01 4.19 -14.05
CA ILE A 165 -9.65 5.54 -13.62
C ILE A 165 -10.88 6.14 -12.93
N ASP A 166 -10.75 6.44 -11.64
CA ASP A 166 -11.79 7.06 -10.84
C ASP A 166 -11.43 8.52 -10.54
N ALA A 167 -12.07 9.46 -11.24
CA ALA A 167 -11.93 10.88 -10.97
C ALA A 167 -12.54 11.26 -9.61
N LYS A 168 -11.75 11.94 -8.77
CA LYS A 168 -12.15 12.37 -7.41
C LYS A 168 -12.56 13.84 -7.33
N GLY A 169 -12.49 14.56 -8.45
CA GLY A 169 -12.60 16.01 -8.46
C GLY A 169 -11.26 16.68 -8.10
N GLY A 170 -11.19 18.00 -8.24
CA GLY A 170 -9.94 18.73 -7.99
C GLY A 170 -8.77 18.33 -8.90
N GLN A 171 -9.05 17.66 -10.04
CA GLN A 171 -8.05 17.07 -10.96
C GLN A 171 -7.32 15.83 -10.41
N ASN A 172 -7.77 15.30 -9.28
CA ASN A 172 -7.29 14.08 -8.64
C ASN A 172 -8.04 12.85 -9.17
N PHE A 173 -7.38 11.70 -9.11
CA PHE A 173 -7.92 10.43 -9.60
C PHE A 173 -7.24 9.25 -8.93
N ASP A 174 -7.93 8.11 -8.91
CA ASP A 174 -7.34 6.83 -8.53
C ASP A 174 -7.24 5.94 -9.76
N PHE A 175 -6.26 5.05 -9.74
CA PHE A 175 -6.19 3.91 -10.64
C PHE A 175 -6.53 2.63 -9.90
N GLU A 176 -7.22 1.75 -10.61
CA GLU A 176 -7.42 0.38 -10.20
C GLU A 176 -7.13 -0.54 -11.39
N PHE A 177 -6.15 -1.40 -11.23
CA PHE A 177 -5.88 -2.53 -12.11
C PHE A 177 -6.62 -3.75 -11.57
N ARG A 178 -7.31 -4.48 -12.45
CA ARG A 178 -7.92 -5.78 -12.12
C ARG A 178 -7.47 -6.81 -13.12
N TYR A 179 -7.31 -8.04 -12.68
CA TYR A 179 -6.99 -9.15 -13.57
C TYR A 179 -7.61 -10.46 -13.13
N GLU A 180 -7.96 -11.30 -14.11
CA GLU A 180 -8.38 -12.69 -13.88
C GLU A 180 -7.15 -13.61 -13.87
N ALA A 181 -7.29 -14.94 -13.72
CA ALA A 181 -6.14 -15.82 -13.60
C ALA A 181 -5.16 -15.70 -14.81
N ILE A 182 -4.07 -14.96 -14.60
CA ILE A 182 -3.07 -14.66 -15.62
C ILE A 182 -2.19 -15.89 -15.82
N ASN A 183 -2.09 -16.38 -17.06
CA ASN A 183 -1.32 -17.57 -17.41
C ASN A 183 0.04 -17.26 -18.10
N TRP A 184 0.68 -16.11 -17.81
CA TRP A 184 1.83 -15.65 -18.62
C TRP A 184 3.13 -15.47 -17.84
N THR A 185 4.15 -16.12 -18.40
CA THR A 185 5.52 -15.62 -18.46
C THR A 185 5.69 -14.89 -19.78
N THR A 186 6.43 -13.80 -19.77
CA THR A 186 7.03 -13.16 -20.94
C THR A 186 8.15 -13.99 -21.57
N GLY A 187 8.42 -13.78 -22.87
CA GLY A 187 9.73 -13.96 -23.50
C GLY A 187 10.08 -15.29 -24.19
N ASP A 188 10.62 -15.11 -25.40
CA ASP A 188 11.24 -16.03 -26.38
C ASP A 188 10.64 -17.44 -26.56
N ALA A 189 9.93 -17.63 -27.68
CA ALA A 189 9.52 -18.96 -28.16
C ALA A 189 10.69 -19.90 -28.46
N SER A 190 11.95 -19.41 -28.42
CA SER A 190 13.16 -20.23 -28.59
C SER A 190 13.89 -20.59 -27.28
N GLY A 191 13.44 -20.08 -26.13
CA GLY A 191 14.17 -20.17 -24.85
C GLY A 191 13.45 -20.88 -23.69
N GLY A 192 12.58 -21.87 -23.94
CA GLY A 192 11.89 -22.60 -22.87
C GLY A 192 10.99 -23.74 -23.37
N VAL A 193 10.47 -24.56 -22.45
CA VAL A 193 9.43 -25.57 -22.77
C VAL A 193 8.06 -24.88 -22.71
N ASP A 194 7.19 -25.10 -23.70
CA ASP A 194 5.83 -24.54 -23.78
C ASP A 194 5.70 -23.00 -23.82
N GLY A 195 6.74 -22.28 -24.25
CA GLY A 195 6.71 -20.81 -24.43
C GLY A 195 6.94 -20.01 -23.14
N LEU A 196 7.65 -20.60 -22.17
CA LEU A 196 7.91 -20.02 -20.84
C LEU A 196 9.35 -19.48 -20.66
N GLY A 197 9.88 -18.73 -21.63
CA GLY A 197 11.33 -18.54 -21.82
C GLY A 197 11.95 -17.15 -21.62
N GLY A 198 11.27 -16.10 -21.12
CA GLY A 198 11.94 -14.79 -20.98
C GLY A 198 11.28 -13.65 -20.17
N THR A 199 11.56 -12.40 -20.58
CA THR A 199 11.67 -11.19 -19.74
C THR A 199 10.40 -10.63 -19.11
N LEU A 200 10.24 -10.86 -17.80
CA LEU A 200 9.23 -10.45 -16.80
C LEU A 200 7.99 -9.66 -17.28
N ALA A 201 6.79 -10.11 -16.91
CA ALA A 201 5.61 -9.24 -16.93
C ALA A 201 5.85 -8.09 -15.94
N ARG A 202 5.54 -6.86 -16.36
CA ARG A 202 5.75 -5.65 -15.56
C ARG A 202 4.42 -4.93 -15.43
N ALA A 203 4.03 -4.66 -14.19
CA ALA A 203 2.96 -3.75 -13.88
C ALA A 203 3.56 -2.50 -13.23
N GLY A 204 2.91 -1.35 -13.32
CA GLY A 204 3.44 -0.12 -12.70
C GLY A 204 3.07 1.14 -13.45
N TYR A 205 3.73 2.24 -13.08
CA TYR A 205 3.58 3.54 -13.69
C TYR A 205 4.92 4.25 -13.90
N ALA A 206 4.94 5.13 -14.89
CA ALA A 206 5.93 6.19 -14.98
C ALA A 206 5.21 7.54 -14.87
N THR A 207 5.80 8.47 -14.14
CA THR A 207 5.33 9.86 -13.99
C THR A 207 5.89 10.78 -15.07
N GLY A 208 6.84 10.30 -15.88
CA GLY A 208 7.52 11.11 -16.92
C GLY A 208 8.84 11.75 -16.47
N ARG A 209 9.52 11.25 -15.42
CA ARG A 209 10.78 11.78 -14.88
C ARG A 209 11.76 10.65 -14.46
N PRO A 210 13.07 10.97 -14.34
CA PRO A 210 14.10 10.01 -13.92
C PRO A 210 13.85 9.27 -12.60
N ASP A 211 13.29 9.96 -11.61
CA ASP A 211 13.09 9.44 -10.25
C ASP A 211 11.61 9.15 -9.93
N GLY A 212 10.74 9.23 -10.93
CA GLY A 212 9.30 9.11 -10.75
C GLY A 212 8.76 7.98 -11.61
N PHE A 213 9.17 6.77 -11.37
CA PHE A 213 8.49 5.59 -11.89
C PHE A 213 8.45 4.55 -10.77
N LEU A 214 7.29 3.90 -10.62
CA LEU A 214 7.18 2.69 -9.84
C LEU A 214 6.98 1.58 -10.85
N GLU A 215 8.01 0.77 -11.03
CA GLU A 215 7.81 -0.56 -11.58
C GLU A 215 7.41 -1.45 -10.41
N LEU A 216 6.20 -2.02 -10.44
CA LEU A 216 5.85 -3.09 -9.50
C LEU A 216 6.90 -4.18 -9.62
N VAL A 217 7.29 -4.77 -8.48
CA VAL A 217 8.35 -5.79 -8.40
C VAL A 217 8.20 -6.73 -9.57
N ALA A 218 9.25 -6.84 -10.40
CA ALA A 218 9.19 -7.51 -11.68
C ALA A 218 8.51 -8.88 -11.54
N SER A 219 7.23 -8.91 -11.91
CA SER A 219 6.37 -10.02 -11.61
C SER A 219 6.58 -11.04 -12.71
N GLY A 220 7.67 -11.78 -12.58
CA GLY A 220 8.12 -12.74 -13.57
C GLY A 220 7.05 -13.71 -14.02
N ASN A 221 6.98 -14.86 -13.38
CA ASN A 221 5.93 -15.85 -13.62
C ASN A 221 4.68 -15.53 -12.78
N GLN A 222 3.64 -16.35 -12.93
CA GLN A 222 2.39 -16.23 -12.15
C GLN A 222 2.62 -16.18 -10.62
N GLU A 223 3.64 -16.87 -10.08
CA GLU A 223 3.95 -16.86 -8.64
C GLU A 223 4.39 -15.47 -8.17
N ASN A 224 5.19 -14.74 -8.96
CA ASN A 224 5.61 -13.38 -8.61
C ASN A 224 4.50 -12.34 -8.81
N LEU A 225 3.59 -12.53 -9.77
CA LEU A 225 2.37 -11.71 -9.89
C LEU A 225 1.46 -11.90 -8.67
N LEU A 226 1.27 -13.15 -8.24
CA LEU A 226 0.51 -13.44 -7.01
C LEU A 226 1.19 -12.90 -5.76
N ASN A 227 2.53 -12.71 -5.76
CA ASN A 227 3.22 -12.03 -4.67
C ASN A 227 2.97 -10.52 -4.68
N LEU A 228 2.70 -9.88 -5.84
CA LEU A 228 2.27 -8.47 -5.90
C LEU A 228 0.91 -8.25 -5.22
N ASP A 229 0.07 -9.29 -5.14
CA ASP A 229 -1.18 -9.23 -4.39
C ASP A 229 -0.96 -9.10 -2.87
N SER A 230 0.25 -9.38 -2.42
CA SER A 230 0.72 -9.25 -1.04
C SER A 230 1.83 -8.20 -0.86
N ASP A 231 2.18 -7.46 -1.92
CA ASP A 231 3.19 -6.38 -1.83
C ASP A 231 2.55 -5.10 -1.27
N PRO A 232 3.29 -4.30 -0.48
CA PRO A 232 2.84 -3.01 0.06
C PRO A 232 2.35 -2.06 -1.04
N GLY A 233 1.22 -1.36 -0.80
CA GLY A 233 0.53 -0.56 -1.81
C GLY A 233 -0.43 -1.35 -2.72
N ASN A 234 -0.80 -2.56 -2.31
CA ASN A 234 -1.93 -3.30 -2.85
C ASN A 234 -2.93 -3.63 -1.72
N PHE A 235 -4.24 -3.52 -2.00
CA PHE A 235 -5.33 -3.63 -1.01
C PHE A 235 -5.49 -5.01 -0.35
N GLY A 236 -4.51 -5.93 -0.50
CA GLY A 236 -4.60 -7.32 -0.08
C GLY A 236 -5.67 -8.13 -0.82
N GLU A 237 -6.30 -7.54 -1.85
CA GLU A 237 -7.29 -8.19 -2.69
C GLU A 237 -6.60 -8.88 -3.87
N LEU A 238 -6.49 -10.22 -3.83
CA LEU A 238 -5.93 -11.02 -4.92
C LEU A 238 -6.51 -10.62 -6.29
N GLY A 239 -5.67 -10.21 -7.24
CA GLY A 239 -6.11 -9.83 -8.58
C GLY A 239 -6.58 -8.38 -8.75
N VAL A 240 -6.40 -7.54 -7.73
CA VAL A 240 -6.63 -6.09 -7.78
C VAL A 240 -5.30 -5.39 -7.46
N TRP A 241 -5.07 -4.20 -8.01
CA TRP A 241 -3.98 -3.31 -7.61
C TRP A 241 -4.44 -1.86 -7.76
N ARG A 242 -4.09 -0.96 -6.84
CA ARG A 242 -4.57 0.45 -6.89
C ARG A 242 -3.49 1.44 -6.48
N PHE A 243 -3.58 2.65 -7.00
CA PHE A 243 -2.82 3.80 -6.50
C PHE A 243 -3.57 5.10 -6.77
N SER A 244 -3.32 6.11 -5.95
CA SER A 244 -3.90 7.44 -6.08
C SER A 244 -2.97 8.40 -6.80
N VAL A 245 -3.54 9.39 -7.46
CA VAL A 245 -2.83 10.59 -7.90
C VAL A 245 -3.50 11.80 -7.25
N ARG A 246 -2.75 12.51 -6.42
CA ARG A 246 -3.17 13.75 -5.77
C ARG A 246 -2.24 14.88 -6.17
N ASP A 247 -2.82 15.98 -6.64
CA ASP A 247 -2.08 17.17 -7.07
C ASP A 247 -0.97 16.92 -8.10
N GLY A 248 -1.04 15.80 -8.84
CA GLY A 248 -0.04 15.39 -9.80
C GLY A 248 1.06 14.48 -9.27
N ALA A 249 1.09 14.18 -7.98
CA ALA A 249 1.96 13.17 -7.38
C ALA A 249 1.20 11.85 -7.23
N VAL A 250 1.90 10.72 -7.44
CA VAL A 250 1.34 9.42 -7.09
C VAL A 250 1.46 9.25 -5.57
N GLU A 251 0.35 8.88 -4.95
CA GLU A 251 0.26 8.45 -3.56
C GLU A 251 -0.26 7.00 -3.60
N THR A 252 0.48 6.04 -3.05
CA THR A 252 -0.14 4.74 -2.73
C THR A 252 -1.19 5.00 -1.64
N LEU A 253 -2.27 4.21 -1.66
CA LEU A 253 -3.49 4.51 -0.91
C LEU A 253 -3.32 4.15 0.56
N ASP A 254 -4.09 4.83 1.42
CA ASP A 254 -4.40 4.42 2.79
C ASP A 254 -4.95 2.98 2.80
N ASP A 255 -4.22 2.04 3.39
CA ASP A 255 -4.55 0.62 3.45
C ASP A 255 -5.25 0.25 4.77
N ARG A 256 -6.12 -0.78 4.73
CA ARG A 256 -6.60 -1.47 5.95
C ARG A 256 -6.09 -2.90 5.92
N ILE A 257 -5.15 -3.22 6.79
CA ILE A 257 -4.50 -4.53 6.83
C ILE A 257 -4.91 -5.29 8.10
N GLU A 258 -5.32 -6.54 7.95
CA GLU A 258 -5.66 -7.44 9.05
C GLU A 258 -4.78 -8.68 8.99
N GLY A 259 -3.93 -8.86 10.01
CA GLY A 259 -3.18 -10.07 10.25
C GLY A 259 -4.05 -11.19 10.82
N THR A 260 -3.39 -12.27 11.24
CA THR A 260 -3.99 -13.54 11.58
C THR A 260 -3.95 -13.79 13.08
N GLU A 261 -4.12 -15.05 13.51
CA GLU A 261 -3.99 -15.46 14.91
C GLU A 261 -2.59 -16.01 15.23
N GLY A 262 -1.67 -15.99 14.25
CA GLY A 262 -0.28 -16.37 14.45
C GLY A 262 0.66 -15.24 14.04
N SER A 263 1.94 -15.39 14.40
CA SER A 263 2.98 -14.39 14.08
C SER A 263 3.02 -14.01 12.60
N ASP A 264 2.81 -12.73 12.34
CA ASP A 264 2.78 -12.10 11.03
C ASP A 264 3.93 -11.10 10.83
N PHE A 265 4.23 -10.84 9.56
CA PHE A 265 5.12 -9.78 9.13
C PHE A 265 4.30 -8.88 8.19
N ILE A 266 4.08 -7.63 8.58
CA ILE A 266 3.17 -6.71 7.91
C ILE A 266 3.94 -5.42 7.56
N GLU A 267 3.78 -4.97 6.32
CA GLU A 267 4.28 -3.68 5.83
C GLU A 267 3.09 -2.91 5.23
N GLY A 268 2.76 -1.73 5.78
CA GLY A 268 1.73 -0.81 5.29
C GLY A 268 2.14 -0.16 3.98
N GLY A 269 3.28 0.53 4.02
CA GLY A 269 4.01 0.93 2.82
C GLY A 269 3.96 2.43 2.61
N ALA A 270 3.00 2.94 1.87
CA ALA A 270 2.88 4.38 1.76
C ALA A 270 1.41 4.75 1.62
N GLY A 271 1.01 5.80 2.31
CA GLY A 271 -0.41 6.06 2.57
C GLY A 271 -0.62 6.08 4.09
N SER A 272 -1.74 6.63 4.54
CA SER A 272 -2.08 6.66 5.96
C SER A 272 -2.84 5.39 6.33
N ASP A 273 -2.14 4.37 6.81
CA ASP A 273 -2.65 3.01 6.93
C ASP A 273 -3.34 2.74 8.27
N THR A 274 -4.24 1.76 8.31
CA THR A 274 -4.77 1.18 9.54
C THR A 274 -4.44 -0.30 9.59
N ILE A 275 -3.55 -0.69 10.49
CA ILE A 275 -2.98 -2.04 10.54
C ILE A 275 -3.36 -2.75 11.84
N PHE A 276 -3.82 -3.99 11.75
CA PHE A 276 -4.12 -4.87 12.89
C PHE A 276 -3.23 -6.12 12.82
N GLY A 277 -2.32 -6.33 13.77
CA GLY A 277 -1.46 -7.53 13.85
C GLY A 277 -2.27 -8.80 14.10
N GLY A 278 -3.11 -8.77 15.13
CA GLY A 278 -4.07 -9.83 15.41
C GLY A 278 -3.65 -10.63 16.63
N GLY A 279 -3.38 -11.91 16.46
CA GLY A 279 -2.80 -12.74 17.51
C GLY A 279 -1.43 -13.24 17.09
N GLY A 280 -0.50 -13.42 18.01
CA GLY A 280 0.85 -13.88 17.69
C GLY A 280 1.88 -12.85 18.11
N ALA A 281 3.15 -13.13 17.81
CA ALA A 281 4.21 -12.15 17.98
C ALA A 281 4.51 -11.57 16.61
N ASP A 282 4.05 -10.36 16.36
CA ASP A 282 4.01 -9.74 15.05
C ASP A 282 5.17 -8.74 14.85
N ILE A 283 5.51 -8.49 13.58
CA ILE A 283 6.40 -7.40 13.18
C ILE A 283 5.65 -6.54 12.18
N ILE A 284 5.40 -5.27 12.51
CA ILE A 284 4.56 -4.37 11.72
C ILE A 284 5.29 -3.06 11.42
N TYR A 285 5.33 -2.67 10.15
CA TYR A 285 5.86 -1.37 9.69
C TYR A 285 4.74 -0.54 9.03
N GLY A 286 4.47 0.66 9.53
CA GLY A 286 3.61 1.65 8.86
C GLY A 286 4.29 2.23 7.63
N ASN A 287 5.52 2.71 7.82
CA ASN A 287 6.49 3.28 6.88
C ASN A 287 6.34 4.78 6.61
N THR A 288 5.40 5.25 5.79
CA THR A 288 5.33 6.68 5.42
C THR A 288 3.92 7.20 5.46
N ARG A 289 3.76 8.44 5.94
CA ARG A 289 2.48 9.09 6.25
C ARG A 289 1.96 8.62 7.60
N GLU A 290 0.87 9.25 8.04
CA GLU A 290 0.30 9.06 9.38
C GLU A 290 -0.39 7.70 9.45
N ASP A 291 0.17 6.75 10.21
CA ASP A 291 -0.34 5.38 10.34
C ASP A 291 -1.03 5.13 11.69
N MET A 292 -2.00 4.21 11.69
CA MET A 292 -2.68 3.72 12.88
C MET A 292 -2.43 2.21 13.05
N ILE A 293 -1.55 1.85 13.98
CA ILE A 293 -1.07 0.48 14.17
C ILE A 293 -1.61 -0.12 15.47
N TYR A 294 -2.16 -1.33 15.39
CA TYR A 294 -2.61 -2.12 16.53
C TYR A 294 -1.90 -3.49 16.53
N GLY A 295 -0.99 -3.74 17.47
CA GLY A 295 -0.38 -5.07 17.65
C GLY A 295 -1.43 -6.12 18.01
N ASN A 296 -2.29 -5.76 18.96
CA ASN A 296 -3.37 -6.58 19.53
C ASN A 296 -2.89 -7.60 20.56
N ALA A 297 -2.65 -8.86 20.21
CA ALA A 297 -2.37 -9.90 21.20
C ALA A 297 -1.10 -10.69 20.90
N GLY A 298 -0.17 -10.64 21.85
CA GLY A 298 1.12 -11.31 21.85
C GLY A 298 2.24 -10.27 21.95
N ASN A 299 3.48 -10.67 21.71
CA ASN A 299 4.62 -9.79 21.95
C ASN A 299 5.09 -9.20 20.62
N ASP A 300 4.68 -7.98 20.34
CA ASP A 300 4.78 -7.38 19.03
C ASP A 300 5.96 -6.40 18.91
N GLN A 301 6.45 -6.22 17.68
CA GLN A 301 7.37 -5.17 17.31
C GLN A 301 6.71 -4.26 16.27
N LEU A 302 6.44 -3.02 16.66
CA LEU A 302 5.64 -2.07 15.89
C LEU A 302 6.49 -0.85 15.53
N PHE A 303 6.49 -0.45 14.27
CA PHE A 303 7.25 0.67 13.74
C PHE A 303 6.30 1.60 12.99
N GLY A 304 6.13 2.84 13.45
CA GLY A 304 5.33 3.88 12.77
C GLY A 304 6.00 4.29 11.47
N GLY A 305 7.12 5.00 11.55
CA GLY A 305 7.94 5.35 10.39
C GLY A 305 8.11 6.86 10.25
N GLN A 306 7.50 7.45 9.21
CA GLN A 306 7.60 8.88 8.92
C GLN A 306 6.24 9.54 9.06
N GLN A 307 6.21 10.75 9.62
CA GLN A 307 5.00 11.52 9.94
C GLN A 307 4.36 11.02 11.25
N ASP A 308 3.35 11.75 11.70
CA ASP A 308 2.69 11.55 12.99
C ASP A 308 1.93 10.22 13.03
N ASP A 309 2.45 9.24 13.78
CA ASP A 309 1.88 7.90 13.89
C ASP A 309 1.14 7.69 15.21
N THR A 310 0.16 6.76 15.21
CA THR A 310 -0.51 6.30 16.42
C THR A 310 -0.37 4.79 16.56
N ILE A 311 0.32 4.34 17.61
CA ILE A 311 0.70 2.95 17.80
C ILE A 311 0.15 2.42 19.13
N PHE A 312 -0.57 1.30 19.06
CA PHE A 312 -1.09 0.56 20.22
C PHE A 312 -0.45 -0.84 20.27
N GLY A 313 0.32 -1.15 21.32
CA GLY A 313 0.89 -2.48 21.56
C GLY A 313 -0.21 -3.52 21.76
N GLY A 314 -0.88 -3.45 22.91
CA GLY A 314 -2.11 -4.22 23.16
C GLY A 314 -1.99 -5.13 24.37
N GLN A 315 -1.95 -6.44 24.16
CA GLN A 315 -1.71 -7.43 25.20
C GLN A 315 -0.40 -8.13 24.93
N GLY A 316 0.55 -8.05 25.83
CA GLY A 316 1.82 -8.76 25.71
C GLY A 316 2.95 -7.80 26.00
N SER A 317 4.18 -8.28 25.99
CA SER A 317 5.33 -7.40 26.19
C SER A 317 5.80 -6.88 24.84
N ASP A 318 5.39 -5.67 24.51
CA ASP A 318 5.53 -5.07 23.19
C ASP A 318 6.73 -4.13 23.09
N VAL A 319 7.20 -3.92 21.85
CA VAL A 319 8.22 -2.94 21.51
C VAL A 319 7.68 -2.02 20.43
N LEU A 320 7.56 -0.73 20.75
CA LEU A 320 6.97 0.29 19.87
C LEU A 320 8.04 1.31 19.49
N PHE A 321 8.12 1.63 18.20
CA PHE A 321 8.95 2.68 17.63
C PHE A 321 8.05 3.68 16.90
N GLY A 322 8.02 4.94 17.33
CA GLY A 322 7.27 6.01 16.66
C GLY A 322 7.91 6.35 15.31
N GLY A 323 9.10 6.95 15.35
CA GLY A 323 9.87 7.26 14.17
C GLY A 323 10.24 8.74 14.12
N SER A 324 9.70 9.44 13.14
CA SER A 324 9.96 10.87 12.94
C SER A 324 8.67 11.66 12.85
N GLU A 325 8.70 12.89 13.36
CA GLU A 325 7.55 13.76 13.63
C GLU A 325 6.78 13.31 14.88
N ASP A 326 5.60 13.87 15.14
CA ASP A 326 4.99 13.84 16.48
C ASP A 326 4.12 12.58 16.68
N ASP A 327 4.58 11.61 17.48
CA ASP A 327 3.95 10.29 17.61
C ASP A 327 3.15 10.08 18.91
N PHE A 328 2.16 9.18 18.83
CA PHE A 328 1.39 8.70 19.99
C PHE A 328 1.60 7.20 20.22
N LEU A 329 2.30 6.84 21.30
CA LEU A 329 2.62 5.45 21.63
C LEU A 329 1.87 4.99 22.88
N PHE A 330 1.15 3.87 22.78
CA PHE A 330 0.41 3.23 23.87
C PHE A 330 0.83 1.77 24.02
N GLY A 331 1.59 1.43 25.07
CA GLY A 331 1.96 0.02 25.37
C GLY A 331 0.73 -0.83 25.72
N ASN A 332 -0.13 -0.27 26.56
CA ASN A 332 -1.39 -0.82 27.08
C ASN A 332 -1.24 -1.82 28.22
N LYS A 333 -0.84 -3.07 27.99
CA LYS A 333 -0.82 -4.08 29.06
C LYS A 333 0.43 -4.93 28.98
N GLU A 334 0.90 -5.27 30.17
CA GLU A 334 2.16 -5.97 30.43
C GLU A 334 3.35 -5.02 30.26
N ASN A 335 4.56 -5.55 30.15
CA ASN A 335 5.76 -4.74 30.27
C ASN A 335 6.24 -4.33 28.88
N ASP A 336 6.06 -3.05 28.55
CA ASP A 336 6.30 -2.54 27.22
C ASP A 336 7.58 -1.69 27.14
N ALA A 337 8.15 -1.59 25.95
CA ALA A 337 9.25 -0.69 25.64
C ALA A 337 8.86 0.26 24.51
N LEU A 338 8.73 1.55 24.81
CA LEU A 338 8.30 2.59 23.88
C LEU A 338 9.49 3.49 23.55
N PHE A 339 9.77 3.64 22.26
CA PHE A 339 10.82 4.49 21.70
C PHE A 339 10.16 5.46 20.72
N ALA A 340 9.91 6.71 21.11
CA ALA A 340 9.12 7.60 20.27
C ALA A 340 9.93 8.16 19.09
N GLY A 341 11.05 8.87 19.32
CA GLY A 341 12.03 9.12 18.27
C GLY A 341 12.37 10.60 18.09
N ASP A 342 12.22 11.11 16.88
CA ASP A 342 12.39 12.54 16.59
C ASP A 342 11.00 13.20 16.54
N GLY A 343 10.68 14.20 17.35
CA GLY A 343 9.35 14.83 17.35
C GLY A 343 8.91 15.22 18.75
N ASP A 344 7.82 15.99 18.88
CA ASP A 344 7.19 16.27 20.17
C ASP A 344 6.20 15.13 20.50
N ASP A 345 6.69 14.08 21.18
CA ASP A 345 5.96 12.81 21.28
C ASP A 345 5.07 12.67 22.52
N THR A 346 4.12 11.75 22.49
CA THR A 346 3.32 11.34 23.67
C THR A 346 3.40 9.84 23.92
N LEU A 347 3.91 9.46 25.09
CA LEU A 347 4.14 8.07 25.48
C LEU A 347 3.29 7.66 26.69
N HIS A 348 2.53 6.58 26.55
CA HIS A 348 1.74 6.00 27.64
C HIS A 348 2.05 4.50 27.76
N GLY A 349 2.80 4.13 28.80
CA GLY A 349 3.17 2.73 29.08
C GLY A 349 1.94 1.84 29.25
N GLY A 350 1.05 2.21 30.17
CA GLY A 350 -0.16 1.44 30.45
C GLY A 350 0.02 0.58 31.71
N GLN A 351 -0.58 -0.61 31.76
CA GLN A 351 -0.46 -1.48 32.92
C GLN A 351 0.81 -2.32 32.82
N GLY A 352 1.71 -2.23 33.78
CA GLY A 352 2.91 -3.06 33.78
C GLY A 352 4.13 -2.34 34.30
N THR A 353 5.29 -2.87 33.95
CA THR A 353 6.55 -2.17 34.16
C THR A 353 7.13 -1.76 32.84
N ASP A 354 6.91 -0.50 32.49
CA ASP A 354 7.18 0.02 31.16
C ASP A 354 8.48 0.81 31.12
N THR A 355 9.14 0.80 29.96
CA THR A 355 10.29 1.65 29.66
C THR A 355 9.87 2.65 28.59
N LEU A 356 9.96 3.94 28.91
CA LEU A 356 9.58 5.04 28.05
C LEU A 356 10.84 5.85 27.67
N ILE A 357 11.07 5.99 26.37
CA ILE A 357 12.19 6.73 25.77
C ILE A 357 11.59 7.71 24.77
N GLY A 358 11.63 9.00 25.09
CA GLY A 358 11.04 10.05 24.26
C GLY A 358 11.87 10.32 23.01
N GLY A 359 13.19 10.45 23.17
CA GLY A 359 14.10 10.76 22.07
C GLY A 359 14.41 12.26 22.02
N SER A 360 14.10 12.91 20.90
CA SER A 360 14.40 14.33 20.71
C SER A 360 13.14 15.11 20.38
N GLY A 361 12.96 16.24 21.06
CA GLY A 361 11.75 17.05 20.96
C GLY A 361 11.23 17.31 22.37
N ALA A 362 10.03 17.90 22.48
CA ALA A 362 9.39 18.20 23.76
C ALA A 362 8.35 17.13 24.10
N ASP A 363 8.79 16.11 24.83
CA ASP A 363 7.99 14.89 25.00
C ASP A 363 7.05 14.95 26.21
N VAL A 364 5.94 14.22 26.10
CA VAL A 364 4.95 14.01 27.13
C VAL A 364 4.96 12.56 27.59
N PHE A 365 5.45 12.33 28.80
CA PHE A 365 5.41 11.02 29.44
C PHE A 365 4.15 10.88 30.30
N MET A 366 3.37 9.83 30.06
CA MET A 366 2.17 9.47 30.82
C MET A 366 2.39 8.13 31.54
N PRO A 367 3.23 8.09 32.59
CA PRO A 367 3.45 6.87 33.35
C PRO A 367 2.18 6.47 34.10
N SER A 368 2.03 5.18 34.33
CA SER A 368 0.90 4.61 35.04
C SER A 368 1.13 4.62 36.55
N ILE A 369 0.18 4.02 37.28
CA ILE A 369 0.31 3.81 38.72
C ILE A 369 1.13 2.58 39.09
N ASP A 370 1.53 1.77 38.10
CA ASP A 370 2.44 0.65 38.25
C ASP A 370 3.89 1.15 38.26
N ILE A 371 4.91 0.34 37.96
CA ILE A 371 6.32 0.75 38.11
C ILE A 371 6.91 1.04 36.75
N ASP A 372 7.11 2.31 36.40
CA ASP A 372 7.66 2.69 35.08
C ASP A 372 9.07 3.28 35.16
N ILE A 373 9.76 3.31 34.02
CA ILE A 373 11.07 3.92 33.83
C ILE A 373 10.97 4.92 32.69
N ILE A 374 11.29 6.18 32.96
CA ILE A 374 11.50 7.22 31.95
C ILE A 374 13.02 7.37 31.81
N ALA A 375 13.58 6.96 30.67
CA ALA A 375 15.02 6.72 30.56
C ALA A 375 15.85 7.93 30.11
N ASP A 376 15.27 8.88 29.37
CA ASP A 376 15.99 9.96 28.70
C ASP A 376 15.44 11.37 28.91
N PHE A 377 14.59 11.56 29.93
CA PHE A 377 13.95 12.84 30.26
C PHE A 377 14.89 14.06 30.21
N GLU A 378 14.58 15.04 29.37
CA GLU A 378 15.27 16.31 29.22
C GLU A 378 14.62 17.43 30.06
N LEU A 379 15.38 17.93 31.04
CA LEU A 379 14.93 18.97 31.96
C LEU A 379 14.56 20.29 31.25
N GLY A 380 13.29 20.65 31.36
CA GLY A 380 12.77 21.93 30.84
C GLY A 380 12.40 21.88 29.36
N VAL A 381 12.47 20.69 28.76
CA VAL A 381 11.97 20.37 27.43
C VAL A 381 10.77 19.43 27.61
N ASP A 382 10.98 18.30 28.28
CA ASP A 382 9.95 17.28 28.49
C ASP A 382 9.06 17.56 29.69
N VAL A 383 7.91 16.90 29.70
CA VAL A 383 6.95 16.94 30.80
C VAL A 383 6.36 15.57 31.12
N ILE A 384 5.94 15.40 32.36
CA ILE A 384 5.29 14.20 32.88
C ILE A 384 3.85 14.56 33.26
N MET A 385 2.89 13.92 32.62
CA MET A 385 1.47 14.04 32.96
C MET A 385 1.08 13.03 34.03
N THR A 386 0.86 13.51 35.25
CA THR A 386 0.42 12.67 36.39
C THR A 386 -1.08 12.86 36.61
N ASN A 387 -1.91 12.36 35.68
CA ASN A 387 -3.36 12.51 35.75
C ASN A 387 -3.93 12.01 37.09
N GLY A 388 -4.43 12.93 37.93
CA GLY A 388 -5.14 12.61 39.18
C GLY A 388 -4.38 12.84 40.49
N LEU A 389 -3.13 13.32 40.45
CA LEU A 389 -2.40 13.74 41.65
C LEU A 389 -2.23 15.26 41.67
N SER A 390 -2.50 15.87 42.83
CA SER A 390 -2.15 17.28 43.01
C SER A 390 -0.63 17.41 43.10
N LEU A 391 -0.05 18.45 42.49
CA LEU A 391 1.39 18.70 42.56
C LEU A 391 1.94 18.66 44.00
N PRO A 392 1.28 19.25 45.02
CA PRO A 392 1.72 19.11 46.41
C PRO A 392 1.76 17.67 46.93
N ASP A 393 0.84 16.80 46.52
CA ASP A 393 0.85 15.40 46.91
C ASP A 393 1.97 14.65 46.20
N LEU A 394 2.15 14.90 44.89
CA LEU A 394 3.23 14.34 44.09
C LEU A 394 4.61 14.67 44.69
N PHE A 395 4.87 15.92 45.08
CA PHE A 395 6.15 16.33 45.68
C PHE A 395 6.49 15.59 46.98
N ARG A 396 5.51 15.03 47.69
CA ARG A 396 5.76 14.24 48.91
C ARG A 396 6.21 12.82 48.60
N LEU A 397 5.98 12.36 47.38
CA LEU A 397 6.29 11.02 46.91
C LEU A 397 7.65 10.92 46.22
N ILE A 398 8.25 12.08 45.92
CA ILE A 398 9.56 12.14 45.28
C ILE A 398 10.66 11.83 46.32
N SER A 399 11.57 10.93 45.97
CA SER A 399 12.74 10.53 46.74
C SER A 399 13.93 10.22 45.83
N ALA A 400 15.10 9.94 46.42
CA ALA A 400 16.25 9.49 45.66
C ALA A 400 16.15 8.00 45.33
N GLY A 401 16.30 7.67 44.05
CA GLY A 401 16.40 6.30 43.55
C GLY A 401 17.73 5.62 43.92
N PRO A 402 17.91 4.36 43.52
CA PRO A 402 19.09 3.55 43.85
C PRO A 402 20.44 4.19 43.49
N THR A 403 20.52 5.00 42.43
CA THR A 403 21.76 5.66 41.98
C THR A 403 21.76 7.18 42.20
N GLY A 404 20.72 7.74 42.82
CA GLY A 404 20.57 9.17 43.10
C GLY A 404 19.63 9.93 42.15
N GLU A 405 19.08 9.23 41.16
CA GLU A 405 18.05 9.67 40.23
C GLU A 405 16.70 9.92 40.94
N THR A 406 15.74 10.48 40.21
CA THR A 406 14.46 10.87 40.78
C THR A 406 13.51 9.68 40.78
N LEU A 407 13.05 9.28 41.97
CA LEU A 407 12.04 8.23 42.13
C LEU A 407 10.77 8.83 42.69
N VAL A 408 9.65 8.66 41.99
CA VAL A 408 8.32 8.96 42.50
C VAL A 408 7.67 7.66 42.92
N GLN A 409 7.30 7.50 44.19
CA GLN A 409 6.71 6.25 44.70
C GLN A 409 5.32 6.48 45.29
N PHE A 410 4.32 5.81 44.72
CA PHE A 410 2.93 5.89 45.14
C PHE A 410 2.64 4.98 46.34
N ASP A 411 1.61 5.34 47.13
CA ASP A 411 1.21 4.60 48.34
C ASP A 411 0.72 3.16 48.05
N ASN A 412 0.29 2.89 46.80
CA ASN A 412 -0.11 1.56 46.34
C ASN A 412 1.10 0.65 46.04
N GLY A 413 2.32 1.18 46.12
CA GLY A 413 3.57 0.45 45.84
C GLY A 413 4.10 0.59 44.42
N GLY A 414 3.37 1.24 43.50
CA GLY A 414 3.90 1.62 42.19
C GLY A 414 4.61 2.96 42.21
N GLY A 415 4.91 3.52 41.05
CA GLY A 415 5.71 4.72 40.90
C GLY A 415 6.44 4.79 39.56
N PHE A 416 7.28 5.79 39.39
CA PHE A 416 8.14 5.85 38.22
C PHE A 416 9.52 6.39 38.58
N LEU A 417 10.52 5.86 37.87
CA LEU A 417 11.89 6.30 37.91
C LEU A 417 12.15 7.24 36.75
N ILE A 418 12.72 8.41 37.03
CA ILE A 418 13.23 9.31 35.99
C ILE A 418 14.74 9.18 36.00
N GLU A 419 15.28 8.45 35.03
CA GLU A 419 16.73 8.31 34.89
C GLU A 419 17.37 9.66 34.53
N ASN A 420 18.65 9.79 34.85
CA ASN A 420 19.47 10.96 34.53
C ASN A 420 19.02 12.31 35.12
N VAL A 421 17.91 12.35 35.88
CA VAL A 421 17.46 13.51 36.65
C VAL A 421 17.75 13.29 38.14
N ALA A 422 18.66 14.07 38.71
CA ALA A 422 18.92 13.98 40.14
C ALA A 422 17.69 14.41 40.96
N TYR A 423 17.38 13.70 42.04
CA TYR A 423 16.24 14.00 42.92
C TYR A 423 16.16 15.47 43.38
N GLN A 424 17.30 16.14 43.52
CA GLN A 424 17.38 17.53 43.96
C GLN A 424 16.93 18.54 42.89
N ASP A 425 16.95 18.12 41.63
CA ASP A 425 16.56 18.94 40.48
C ASP A 425 15.06 18.80 40.17
N ALA A 426 14.38 17.80 40.76
CA ALA A 426 12.94 17.57 40.62
C ALA A 426 12.14 18.83 40.96
N SER A 427 11.32 19.31 40.01
CA SER A 427 10.66 20.61 40.10
C SER A 427 9.27 20.59 39.50
N ILE A 428 8.46 21.60 39.84
CA ILE A 428 7.06 21.68 39.40
C ILE A 428 6.91 21.85 37.90
N LEU A 429 7.97 22.25 37.20
CA LEU A 429 7.97 22.43 35.76
C LEU A 429 8.04 21.11 35.00
N MET A 430 8.42 20.01 35.66
CA MET A 430 8.44 18.66 35.06
C MET A 430 7.06 18.03 34.99
N PHE A 431 6.08 18.61 35.68
CA PHE A 431 4.78 17.97 35.90
C PHE A 431 3.67 18.91 35.46
N VAL A 432 2.72 18.38 34.69
CA VAL A 432 1.57 19.12 34.14
C VAL A 432 0.24 18.55 34.60
#